data_AF-A0A151MIM2-F1
#
_entry.id   AF-A0A151MIM2-F1
#
_cell.length_a   1.000
_cell.length_b   1.000
_cell.length_c   1.000
_cell.angle_alpha   90.00
_cell.angle_beta   90.00
_cell.angle_gamma   90.00
#
_symmetry.space_group_name_H-M   'P 1'
#
loop_
_entity.id
_entity.type
_entity.pdbx_description
1 polymer ?
#
loop_
_entity_poly.entity_id
_entity_poly.type
_entity_poly.pdbx_seq_one_letter_code
_entity_poly.pdbx_strand_id
1 'polypeptide(L)'
;MPRELVAWVEAKPRTRVRMWTGVFFGFSVDFYEPRPRGVSVLVGAPKANTSQPDVTEGGAVFYCPWPPSEGNCTPIAFDRTGPRQEEVPGNGSAVEFKSLQWFGATVRAHGGSILACAPLYSWSTNKEEAAREPVGSCYLATGNFSTFVEYAPCRSDHNAPQGQGFCQGGFSAEFTKLPPSHPWAAPGYPTPALSAVPPQAR
;
A
#
# COMPACT_ATOMS: atom_id res chain seq x y z
N MET A 1 -7.23 26.35 -31.67
CA MET A 1 -5.83 25.91 -31.77
C MET A 1 -5.49 25.15 -30.49
N PRO A 2 -5.12 23.87 -30.53
CA PRO A 2 -4.70 23.16 -29.33
C PRO A 2 -3.26 23.57 -29.03
N ARG A 3 -3.01 24.08 -27.82
CA ARG A 3 -1.65 24.27 -27.32
C ARG A 3 -1.11 22.89 -26.96
N GLU A 4 -0.16 22.39 -27.74
CA GLU A 4 0.67 21.25 -27.32
C GLU A 4 1.36 21.63 -26.00
N LEU A 5 0.99 20.92 -24.93
CA LEU A 5 1.76 20.90 -23.69
C LEU A 5 2.92 19.94 -23.90
N VAL A 6 4.05 20.46 -24.39
CA VAL A 6 5.27 19.68 -24.43
C VAL A 6 5.90 19.73 -23.04
N ALA A 7 5.78 18.62 -22.30
CA ALA A 7 6.49 18.43 -21.05
C ALA A 7 7.96 18.08 -21.37
N TRP A 8 8.88 18.98 -21.01
CA TRP A 8 10.31 18.73 -21.13
C TRP A 8 10.88 18.42 -19.75
N VAL A 9 11.64 17.33 -19.61
CA VAL A 9 12.45 17.10 -18.41
C VAL A 9 13.66 18.03 -18.48
N GLU A 10 13.71 19.01 -17.59
CA GLU A 10 14.83 19.94 -17.55
C GLU A 10 16.08 19.22 -17.01
N ALA A 11 17.18 19.19 -17.78
CA ALA A 11 18.45 18.55 -17.39
C ALA A 11 19.26 19.38 -16.36
N LYS A 12 18.57 20.17 -15.52
CA LYS A 12 19.14 20.91 -14.38
C LYS A 12 19.55 19.95 -13.25
N PRO A 13 20.29 20.40 -12.21
CA PRO A 13 20.64 19.56 -11.08
C PRO A 13 19.37 18.92 -10.50
N ARG A 14 19.27 17.59 -10.58
CA ARG A 14 18.12 16.85 -10.05
C ARG A 14 18.12 16.95 -8.54
N THR A 15 16.97 17.24 -7.97
CA THR A 15 16.77 17.12 -6.54
C THR A 15 16.95 15.67 -6.13
N ARG A 16 17.83 15.42 -5.15
CA ARG A 16 18.09 14.08 -4.62
C ARG A 16 17.45 13.96 -3.25
N VAL A 17 16.62 12.92 -3.11
CA VAL A 17 16.15 12.46 -1.81
C VAL A 17 17.22 11.54 -1.22
N ARG A 18 17.46 11.61 0.09
CA ARG A 18 18.41 10.71 0.75
C ARG A 18 17.99 9.26 0.56
N MET A 19 18.94 8.43 0.12
CA MET A 19 18.74 7.01 -0.10
C MET A 19 18.97 6.22 1.19
N TRP A 20 18.09 5.27 1.48
CA TRP A 20 18.29 4.27 2.52
C TRP A 20 18.73 2.96 1.85
N THR A 21 19.95 2.53 2.11
CA THR A 21 20.51 1.33 1.49
C THR A 21 19.92 0.05 2.11
N GLY A 22 19.79 -1.01 1.32
CA GLY A 22 19.32 -2.33 1.78
C GLY A 22 17.81 -2.47 2.01
N VAL A 23 17.05 -1.36 2.13
CA VAL A 23 15.60 -1.37 2.40
C VAL A 23 14.71 -1.19 1.16
N PHE A 24 15.33 -1.12 -0.02
CA PHE A 24 14.66 -0.86 -1.31
C PHE A 24 13.86 0.45 -1.33
N PHE A 25 14.40 1.49 -0.70
CA PHE A 25 13.83 2.83 -0.77
C PHE A 25 13.77 3.31 -2.24
N GLY A 26 12.58 3.69 -2.70
CA GLY A 26 12.35 4.05 -4.10
C GLY A 26 11.79 2.91 -4.95
N PHE A 27 11.41 1.78 -4.35
CA PHE A 27 10.77 0.67 -5.07
C PHE A 27 9.46 1.11 -5.74
N SER A 28 8.69 1.96 -5.06
CA SER A 28 7.53 2.66 -5.61
C SER A 28 7.59 4.13 -5.23
N VAL A 29 7.08 4.99 -6.10
CA VAL A 29 7.02 6.45 -5.90
C VAL A 29 5.70 7.00 -6.41
N ASP A 30 5.16 8.00 -5.74
CA ASP A 30 4.01 8.76 -6.24
C ASP A 30 4.00 10.20 -5.70
N PHE A 31 3.26 11.09 -6.37
CA PHE A 31 3.04 12.46 -5.93
C PHE A 31 1.85 12.55 -4.99
N TYR A 32 2.02 13.28 -3.89
CA TYR A 32 0.96 13.56 -2.93
C TYR A 32 0.66 15.05 -2.88
N GLU A 33 -0.56 15.42 -3.22
CA GLU A 33 -1.04 16.80 -3.29
C GLU A 33 -2.37 16.94 -2.53
N PRO A 34 -2.35 16.97 -1.19
CA PRO A 34 -3.55 17.10 -0.38
C PRO A 34 -4.18 18.50 -0.45
N ARG A 35 -3.42 19.49 -0.94
CA ARG A 35 -3.86 20.88 -1.09
C ARG A 35 -3.28 21.48 -2.38
N PRO A 36 -3.96 22.44 -3.04
CA PRO A 36 -3.56 23.00 -4.34
C PRO A 36 -2.20 23.75 -4.40
N ARG A 37 -1.45 23.85 -3.30
CA ARG A 37 -0.22 24.65 -3.20
C ARG A 37 0.92 23.93 -2.46
N GLY A 38 0.85 22.61 -2.34
CA GLY A 38 1.88 21.82 -1.67
C GLY A 38 1.97 20.44 -2.27
N VAL A 39 3.11 20.16 -2.92
CA VAL A 39 3.44 18.83 -3.44
C VAL A 39 4.36 18.15 -2.44
N SER A 40 4.23 16.84 -2.35
CA SER A 40 5.18 15.99 -1.63
C SER A 40 5.37 14.72 -2.44
N VAL A 41 6.46 14.01 -2.16
CA VAL A 41 6.74 12.71 -2.78
C VAL A 41 6.52 11.63 -1.74
N LEU A 42 5.80 10.59 -2.11
CA LEU A 42 5.72 9.36 -1.34
C LEU A 42 6.71 8.36 -1.89
N VAL A 43 7.41 7.66 -1.00
CA VAL A 43 8.41 6.67 -1.39
C VAL A 43 8.20 5.38 -0.63
N GLY A 44 7.94 4.29 -1.35
CA GLY A 44 7.88 2.95 -0.80
C GLY A 44 9.27 2.36 -0.56
N ALA A 45 9.42 1.66 0.56
CA ALA A 45 10.62 0.91 0.95
C ALA A 45 10.18 -0.44 1.55
N PRO A 46 9.90 -1.45 0.72
CA PRO A 46 9.26 -2.70 1.14
C PRO A 46 10.08 -3.56 2.10
N LYS A 47 11.39 -3.29 2.22
CA LYS A 47 12.30 -3.99 3.16
C LYS A 47 12.68 -3.15 4.38
N ALA A 48 12.04 -2.00 4.59
CA ALA A 48 12.31 -1.17 5.75
C ALA A 48 11.82 -1.85 7.04
N ASN A 49 12.59 -1.70 8.12
CA ASN A 49 12.13 -2.05 9.46
C ASN A 49 11.17 -0.99 9.98
N THR A 50 10.20 -1.42 10.79
CA THR A 50 9.21 -0.56 11.43
C THR A 50 9.30 -0.71 12.94
N SER A 51 8.49 0.06 13.68
CA SER A 51 8.34 -0.10 15.12
C SER A 51 7.27 -1.12 15.51
N GLN A 52 6.78 -1.93 14.56
CA GLN A 52 5.81 -2.97 14.86
C GLN A 52 6.49 -4.09 15.67
N PRO A 53 5.89 -4.53 16.79
CA PRO A 53 6.45 -5.62 17.58
C PRO A 53 6.41 -6.92 16.78
N ASP A 54 7.48 -7.71 16.88
CA ASP A 54 7.63 -9.03 16.24
C ASP A 54 7.49 -9.03 14.71
N VAL A 55 7.82 -7.91 14.05
CA VAL A 55 7.82 -7.78 12.59
C VAL A 55 9.20 -7.39 12.07
N THR A 56 9.80 -8.24 11.25
CA THR A 56 11.09 -7.99 10.59
C THR A 56 10.89 -7.63 9.13
N GLU A 57 11.55 -6.55 8.68
CA GLU A 57 11.44 -6.01 7.31
C GLU A 57 9.97 -5.95 6.82
N GLY A 58 9.08 -5.43 7.66
CA GLY A 58 7.65 -5.31 7.34
C GLY A 58 7.37 -4.37 6.17
N GLY A 59 8.27 -3.42 5.91
CA GLY A 59 8.15 -2.39 4.88
C GLY A 59 7.53 -1.10 5.39
N ALA A 60 7.84 0.01 4.73
CA ALA A 60 7.35 1.34 5.11
C ALA A 60 7.10 2.23 3.89
N VAL A 61 6.28 3.26 4.07
CA VAL A 61 6.10 4.35 3.12
C VAL A 61 6.57 5.64 3.77
N PHE A 62 7.38 6.40 3.06
CA PHE A 62 7.97 7.64 3.52
C PHE A 62 7.32 8.84 2.86
N TYR A 63 6.98 9.85 3.65
CA TYR A 63 6.54 11.17 3.22
C TYR A 63 7.73 12.11 3.11
N CYS A 64 7.97 12.64 1.91
CA CYS A 64 9.05 13.56 1.59
C CYS A 64 8.47 14.93 1.17
N PRO A 65 8.53 15.97 2.03
CA PRO A 65 8.08 17.31 1.68
C PRO A 65 8.80 17.88 0.44
N TRP A 66 8.10 18.70 -0.36
CA TRP A 66 8.69 19.43 -1.48
C TRP A 66 8.42 20.94 -1.39
N PRO A 67 9.44 21.82 -1.59
CA PRO A 67 10.85 21.50 -1.85
C PRO A 67 11.50 20.81 -0.64
N PRO A 68 12.53 19.98 -0.84
CA PRO A 68 13.15 19.28 0.27
C PRO A 68 13.81 20.30 1.20
N SER A 69 13.30 20.41 2.42
CA SER A 69 14.08 20.92 3.54
C SER A 69 15.24 19.95 3.82
N GLU A 70 16.30 20.40 4.48
CA GLU A 70 17.45 19.56 4.83
C GLU A 70 17.03 18.20 5.44
N GLY A 71 16.98 17.17 4.61
CA GLY A 71 17.23 15.79 5.02
C GLY A 71 16.07 14.81 5.08
N ASN A 72 14.89 15.12 5.60
CA ASN A 72 14.13 14.02 6.22
C ASN A 72 12.77 13.73 5.58
N CYS A 73 12.76 12.70 4.72
CA CYS A 73 11.56 11.91 4.54
C CYS A 73 11.22 11.21 5.86
N THR A 74 9.96 11.21 6.24
CA THR A 74 9.49 10.64 7.50
C THR A 74 8.60 9.43 7.23
N PRO A 75 8.73 8.33 7.98
CA PRO A 75 7.85 7.18 7.79
C PRO A 75 6.42 7.53 8.21
N ILE A 76 5.45 7.15 7.39
CA ILE A 76 4.02 7.24 7.72
C ILE A 76 3.66 5.95 8.48
N ALA A 77 3.13 6.09 9.69
CA ALA A 77 2.74 4.95 10.51
C ALA A 77 1.33 4.46 10.17
N PHE A 78 1.20 3.72 9.06
CA PHE A 78 -0.07 3.12 8.62
C PHE A 78 -0.60 2.06 9.59
N ASP A 79 0.30 1.25 10.15
CA ASP A 79 0.01 0.24 11.15
C ASP A 79 1.17 0.18 12.14
N ARG A 80 0.85 0.14 13.44
CA ARG A 80 1.82 0.04 14.55
C ARG A 80 1.71 -1.27 15.31
N THR A 81 0.77 -2.12 14.93
CA THR A 81 0.46 -3.38 15.60
C THR A 81 1.33 -4.51 15.05
N GLY A 82 1.65 -5.47 15.91
CA GLY A 82 2.27 -6.73 15.49
C GLY A 82 1.27 -7.63 14.76
N PRO A 83 1.66 -8.88 14.47
CA PRO A 83 0.75 -9.86 13.89
C PRO A 83 -0.38 -10.22 14.86
N ARG A 84 -1.63 -10.20 14.37
CA ARG A 84 -2.81 -10.63 15.12
C ARG A 84 -2.93 -12.16 15.17
N GLN A 85 -3.48 -12.67 16.27
CA GLN A 85 -3.99 -14.03 16.39
C GLN A 85 -5.44 -13.94 16.84
N GLU A 86 -6.33 -14.59 16.10
CA GLU A 86 -7.77 -14.56 16.36
C GLU A 86 -8.27 -15.99 16.53
N GLU A 87 -9.05 -16.27 17.56
CA GLU A 87 -9.74 -17.56 17.69
C GLU A 87 -10.96 -17.55 16.77
N VAL A 88 -11.06 -18.56 15.89
CA VAL A 88 -12.15 -18.72 14.94
C VAL A 88 -13.06 -19.85 15.45
N PRO A 89 -14.31 -19.55 15.87
CA PRO A 89 -15.21 -20.58 16.36
C PRO A 89 -15.40 -21.71 15.35
N GLY A 90 -15.00 -22.94 15.72
CA GLY A 90 -15.14 -24.14 14.88
C GLY A 90 -14.02 -24.38 13.86
N ASN A 91 -13.04 -23.48 13.72
CA ASN A 91 -11.99 -23.58 12.69
C ASN A 91 -10.55 -23.36 13.25
N GLY A 92 -10.39 -23.40 14.58
CA GLY A 92 -9.11 -23.21 15.25
C GLY A 92 -8.79 -21.72 15.50
N SER A 93 -7.58 -21.28 15.17
CA SER A 93 -7.19 -19.86 15.28
C SER A 93 -6.59 -19.37 13.97
N ALA A 94 -6.99 -18.18 13.54
CA ALA A 94 -6.39 -17.49 12.42
C ALA A 94 -5.13 -16.73 12.84
N VAL A 95 -4.13 -16.73 11.97
CA VAL A 95 -2.82 -16.13 12.25
C VAL A 95 -2.42 -15.22 11.10
N GLU A 96 -2.07 -13.99 11.46
CA GLU A 96 -1.51 -12.99 10.57
C GLU A 96 0.02 -13.10 10.50
N PHE A 97 0.61 -12.85 9.33
CA PHE A 97 2.06 -12.78 9.15
C PHE A 97 2.46 -11.48 8.44
N LYS A 98 3.16 -10.60 9.17
CA LYS A 98 3.60 -9.28 8.67
C LYS A 98 5.10 -9.19 8.34
N SER A 99 5.92 -10.11 8.84
CA SER A 99 7.36 -10.13 8.51
C SER A 99 7.56 -10.42 7.02
N LEU A 100 8.44 -9.65 6.37
CA LEU A 100 8.74 -9.76 4.94
C LEU A 100 7.52 -9.55 4.02
N GLN A 101 6.46 -8.88 4.49
CA GLN A 101 5.21 -8.69 3.72
C GLN A 101 5.33 -7.70 2.56
N TRP A 102 6.46 -6.98 2.45
CA TRP A 102 6.73 -6.00 1.41
C TRP A 102 5.77 -4.79 1.41
N PHE A 103 5.43 -4.25 2.59
CA PHE A 103 4.57 -3.07 2.65
C PHE A 103 5.24 -1.84 2.01
N GLY A 104 4.53 -1.21 1.07
CA GLY A 104 5.08 -0.13 0.24
C GLY A 104 5.64 -0.61 -1.10
N ALA A 105 5.42 -1.88 -1.48
CA ALA A 105 5.69 -2.35 -2.83
C ALA A 105 4.87 -1.60 -3.88
N THR A 106 3.62 -1.27 -3.53
CA THR A 106 2.75 -0.38 -4.32
C THR A 106 2.34 0.79 -3.44
N VAL A 107 2.57 2.01 -3.93
CA VAL A 107 2.11 3.25 -3.31
C VAL A 107 1.40 4.08 -4.38
N ARG A 108 0.18 4.51 -4.07
CA ARG A 108 -0.62 5.39 -4.92
C ARG A 108 -1.26 6.50 -4.10
N ALA A 109 -1.40 7.68 -4.70
CA ALA A 109 -2.04 8.82 -4.07
C ALA A 109 -3.06 9.48 -4.98
N HIS A 110 -4.13 10.00 -4.38
CA HIS A 110 -5.09 10.84 -5.06
C HIS A 110 -5.70 11.86 -4.10
N GLY A 111 -5.46 13.14 -4.37
CA GLY A 111 -5.80 14.23 -3.46
C GLY A 111 -5.18 14.01 -2.08
N GLY A 112 -6.01 13.99 -1.04
CA GLY A 112 -5.61 13.72 0.35
C GLY A 112 -5.64 12.25 0.78
N SER A 113 -5.78 11.31 -0.17
CA SER A 113 -5.84 9.87 0.10
C SER A 113 -4.61 9.14 -0.43
N ILE A 114 -4.15 8.13 0.29
CA ILE A 114 -2.98 7.32 -0.06
C ILE A 114 -3.30 5.86 0.15
N LEU A 115 -3.02 5.05 -0.87
CA LEU A 115 -3.09 3.60 -0.81
C LEU A 115 -1.66 3.05 -0.79
N ALA A 116 -1.36 2.18 0.17
CA ALA A 116 -0.08 1.48 0.26
C ALA A 116 -0.33 -0.01 0.47
N CYS A 117 0.35 -0.87 -0.27
CA CYS A 117 0.09 -2.31 -0.27
C CYS A 117 1.31 -3.17 0.10
N ALA A 118 1.01 -4.30 0.70
CA ALA A 118 1.90 -5.41 1.06
C ALA A 118 1.46 -6.68 0.30
N PRO A 119 1.95 -6.91 -0.92
CA PRO A 119 1.50 -8.04 -1.74
C PRO A 119 1.89 -9.41 -1.18
N LEU A 120 2.94 -9.48 -0.34
CA LEU A 120 3.39 -10.71 0.33
C LEU A 120 2.83 -10.85 1.75
N TYR A 121 1.92 -9.95 2.15
CA TYR A 121 1.14 -10.14 3.38
C TYR A 121 0.44 -11.49 3.33
N SER A 122 0.64 -12.28 4.38
CA SER A 122 0.10 -13.62 4.46
C SER A 122 -0.84 -13.79 5.63
N TRP A 123 -1.86 -14.61 5.40
CA TRP A 123 -2.87 -14.99 6.39
C TRP A 123 -2.95 -16.51 6.46
N SER A 124 -3.41 -17.03 7.59
CA SER A 124 -3.73 -18.44 7.76
C SER A 124 -5.05 -18.54 8.49
N THR A 125 -6.01 -19.27 7.94
CA THR A 125 -7.31 -19.53 8.57
C THR A 125 -7.26 -20.71 9.55
N ASN A 126 -6.19 -21.52 9.52
CA ASN A 126 -5.98 -22.66 10.41
C ASN A 126 -4.52 -22.73 10.91
N LYS A 127 -4.29 -22.36 12.18
CA LYS A 127 -2.97 -22.40 12.84
C LYS A 127 -2.31 -23.78 12.84
N GLU A 128 -3.08 -24.87 12.80
CA GLU A 128 -2.52 -26.23 12.81
C GLU A 128 -1.86 -26.61 11.48
N GLU A 129 -2.33 -26.04 10.37
CA GLU A 129 -1.79 -26.32 9.03
C GLU A 129 -0.56 -25.46 8.71
N ALA A 130 -0.29 -24.41 9.51
CA ALA A 130 0.80 -23.45 9.30
C ALA A 130 0.88 -22.87 7.87
N ALA A 131 -0.19 -22.98 7.09
CA ALA A 131 -0.24 -22.53 5.71
C ALA A 131 -0.14 -21.01 5.68
N ARG A 132 0.88 -20.48 4.98
CA ARG A 132 1.04 -19.05 4.72
C ARG A 132 0.46 -18.75 3.35
N GLU A 133 -0.76 -18.25 3.33
CA GLU A 133 -1.48 -17.89 2.11
C GLU A 133 -1.18 -16.40 1.82
N PRO A 134 -0.38 -16.06 0.78
CA PRO A 134 -0.04 -14.68 0.47
C PRO A 134 -1.22 -13.98 -0.22
N VAL A 135 -2.27 -13.72 0.56
CA VAL A 135 -3.50 -13.07 0.09
C VAL A 135 -3.28 -11.60 -0.27
N GLY A 136 -2.25 -10.97 0.31
CA GLY A 136 -1.98 -9.54 0.16
C GLY A 136 -2.93 -8.65 0.98
N SER A 137 -2.47 -7.46 1.33
CA SER A 137 -3.27 -6.45 2.04
C SER A 137 -2.82 -5.04 1.66
N CYS A 138 -3.75 -4.08 1.71
CA CYS A 138 -3.47 -2.66 1.51
C CYS A 138 -4.01 -1.85 2.68
N TYR A 139 -3.43 -0.67 2.90
CA TYR A 139 -3.97 0.34 3.80
C TYR A 139 -4.29 1.61 3.01
N LEU A 140 -5.50 2.12 3.23
CA LEU A 140 -5.95 3.41 2.75
C LEU A 140 -5.84 4.44 3.88
N ALA A 141 -4.95 5.41 3.72
CA ALA A 141 -4.87 6.58 4.59
C ALA A 141 -5.69 7.73 4.00
N THR A 142 -6.47 8.40 4.83
CA THR A 142 -7.26 9.59 4.46
C THR A 142 -7.11 10.69 5.52
N GLY A 143 -7.60 11.89 5.18
CA GLY A 143 -7.64 13.01 6.12
C GLY A 143 -6.26 13.46 6.61
N ASN A 144 -5.25 13.49 5.73
CA ASN A 144 -3.86 13.79 6.07
C ASN A 144 -3.27 12.86 7.16
N PHE A 145 -3.33 11.55 6.93
CA PHE A 145 -2.78 10.53 7.85
C PHE A 145 -3.48 10.44 9.21
N SER A 146 -4.74 10.87 9.30
CA SER A 146 -5.53 10.79 10.53
C SER A 146 -6.34 9.50 10.63
N THR A 147 -6.76 8.95 9.50
CA THR A 147 -7.58 7.72 9.43
C THR A 147 -6.89 6.71 8.53
N PHE A 148 -6.82 5.47 9.00
CA PHE A 148 -6.22 4.34 8.28
C PHE A 148 -7.24 3.20 8.24
N VAL A 149 -7.50 2.67 7.06
CA VAL A 149 -8.43 1.55 6.84
C VAL A 149 -7.69 0.43 6.12
N GLU A 150 -7.72 -0.76 6.69
CA GLU A 150 -7.22 -1.96 6.01
C GLU A 150 -8.20 -2.37 4.90
N TYR A 151 -7.67 -2.70 3.73
CA TYR A 151 -8.39 -3.21 2.57
C TYR A 151 -7.67 -4.45 2.03
N ALA A 152 -8.23 -5.62 2.33
CA ALA A 152 -7.68 -6.94 1.98
C ALA A 152 -8.77 -7.82 1.33
N PRO A 153 -9.18 -7.54 0.08
CA PRO A 153 -10.34 -8.18 -0.54
C PRO A 153 -10.13 -9.67 -0.83
N CYS A 154 -8.88 -10.12 -0.91
CA CYS A 154 -8.51 -11.52 -1.10
C CYS A 154 -8.39 -12.33 0.19
N ARG A 155 -8.49 -11.67 1.36
CA ARG A 155 -8.65 -12.36 2.65
C ARG A 155 -10.13 -12.70 2.82
N SER A 156 -10.53 -13.84 2.27
CA SER A 156 -11.90 -14.35 2.27
C SER A 156 -11.95 -15.82 2.66
N ASP A 157 -13.14 -16.40 2.68
CA ASP A 157 -13.35 -17.84 2.95
C ASP A 157 -12.85 -18.74 1.79
N HIS A 158 -12.43 -18.16 0.66
CA HIS A 158 -11.87 -18.89 -0.48
C HIS A 158 -10.35 -18.91 -0.43
N ASN A 159 -9.79 -19.36 0.68
CA ASN A 159 -8.36 -19.24 0.99
C ASN A 159 -7.46 -20.30 0.32
N ALA A 160 -8.04 -21.25 -0.41
CA ALA A 160 -7.27 -22.25 -1.17
C ALA A 160 -6.47 -21.63 -2.35
N PRO A 161 -5.43 -22.31 -2.87
CA PRO A 161 -4.71 -21.89 -4.07
C PRO A 161 -5.59 -21.70 -5.31
N GLN A 162 -6.63 -22.53 -5.46
CA GLN A 162 -7.61 -22.42 -6.55
C GLN A 162 -8.60 -21.25 -6.34
N GLY A 163 -8.63 -20.68 -5.13
CA GLY A 163 -9.40 -19.50 -4.78
C GLY A 163 -8.53 -18.23 -4.77
N GLN A 164 -8.55 -17.54 -3.63
CA GLN A 164 -7.90 -16.24 -3.39
C GLN A 164 -6.70 -16.33 -2.44
N GLY A 165 -6.33 -17.51 -1.94
CA GLY A 165 -5.22 -17.69 -1.00
C GLY A 165 -3.87 -17.17 -1.49
N PHE A 166 -3.65 -17.19 -2.81
CA PHE A 166 -2.40 -16.78 -3.46
C PHE A 166 -2.60 -15.56 -4.37
N CYS A 167 -3.65 -14.79 -4.10
CA CYS A 167 -4.03 -13.61 -4.87
C CYS A 167 -2.96 -12.52 -4.88
N GLN A 168 -2.23 -12.31 -3.77
CA GLN A 168 -1.27 -11.23 -3.60
C GLN A 168 -1.89 -9.86 -3.91
N GLY A 169 -3.09 -9.62 -3.38
CA GLY A 169 -3.86 -8.39 -3.57
C GLY A 169 -3.02 -7.16 -3.23
N GLY A 170 -2.97 -6.19 -4.15
CA GLY A 170 -2.12 -5.01 -4.02
C GLY A 170 -0.75 -5.12 -4.70
N PHE A 171 -0.46 -6.23 -5.39
CA PHE A 171 0.69 -6.31 -6.32
C PHE A 171 0.68 -5.18 -7.35
N SER A 172 -0.51 -4.82 -7.82
CA SER A 172 -0.77 -3.59 -8.57
C SER A 172 -2.03 -2.92 -8.05
N ALA A 173 -2.05 -1.59 -8.07
CA ALA A 173 -3.19 -0.80 -7.64
C ALA A 173 -3.16 0.57 -8.34
N GLU A 174 -4.34 1.15 -8.58
CA GLU A 174 -4.47 2.49 -9.14
C GLU A 174 -5.75 3.16 -8.67
N PHE A 175 -5.72 4.48 -8.49
CA PHE A 175 -6.96 5.23 -8.25
C PHE A 175 -7.65 5.52 -9.58
N THR A 176 -8.97 5.29 -9.62
CA THR A 176 -9.77 5.60 -10.81
C THR A 176 -10.64 6.82 -10.57
N LYS A 177 -10.90 7.57 -11.64
CA LYS A 177 -11.93 8.62 -11.61
C LYS A 177 -13.28 7.94 -11.79
N LEU A 178 -14.13 8.02 -10.77
CA LEU A 178 -15.50 7.54 -10.90
C LEU A 178 -16.33 8.49 -11.78
N PRO A 179 -17.21 7.96 -12.63
CA PRO A 179 -18.22 8.78 -13.29
C PRO A 179 -19.17 9.36 -12.24
N PRO A 180 -19.69 10.60 -12.44
CA PRO A 180 -20.62 11.24 -11.49
C PRO A 180 -21.88 10.42 -11.17
N SER A 181 -22.25 9.46 -12.03
CA SER A 181 -23.42 8.60 -11.91
C SER A 181 -23.17 7.30 -11.13
N HIS A 182 -21.95 7.04 -10.64
CA HIS A 182 -21.66 5.78 -9.96
C HIS A 182 -22.30 5.74 -8.56
N PRO A 183 -22.99 4.64 -8.15
CA PRO A 183 -23.63 4.54 -6.83
C PRO A 183 -22.68 4.68 -5.63
N TRP A 184 -21.38 4.45 -5.84
CA TRP A 184 -20.32 4.57 -4.83
C TRP A 184 -19.45 5.83 -5.04
N ALA A 185 -19.81 6.70 -5.97
CA ALA A 185 -19.16 8.01 -6.11
C ALA A 185 -19.63 8.92 -4.97
N ALA A 186 -18.97 8.83 -3.82
CA ALA A 186 -19.04 9.91 -2.86
C ALA A 186 -18.37 11.15 -3.47
N PRO A 187 -18.94 12.36 -3.36
CA PRO A 187 -18.30 13.57 -3.84
C PRO A 187 -16.92 13.72 -3.18
N GLY A 188 -15.85 13.58 -3.97
CA GLY A 188 -14.47 13.77 -3.49
C GLY A 188 -13.71 12.53 -3.02
N TYR A 189 -14.25 11.31 -3.13
CA TYR A 189 -13.51 10.09 -2.81
C TYR A 189 -13.34 9.17 -4.04
N PRO A 190 -12.12 9.02 -4.57
CA PRO A 190 -11.85 8.02 -5.60
C PRO A 190 -11.93 6.62 -5.01
N THR A 191 -12.50 5.67 -5.74
CA THR A 191 -12.36 4.25 -5.41
C THR A 191 -11.02 3.74 -5.93
N PRO A 192 -10.16 3.18 -5.07
CA PRO A 192 -9.01 2.45 -5.55
C PRO A 192 -9.51 1.22 -6.32
N ALA A 193 -9.10 1.10 -7.59
CA ALA A 193 -9.28 -0.13 -8.34
C ALA A 193 -8.08 -1.02 -8.01
N LEU A 194 -8.29 -2.00 -7.14
CA LEU A 194 -7.29 -3.02 -6.86
C LEU A 194 -7.45 -4.14 -7.88
N SER A 195 -6.57 -4.12 -8.88
CA SER A 195 -6.48 -5.21 -9.83
C SER A 195 -5.64 -6.32 -9.21
N ALA A 196 -6.32 -7.26 -8.56
CA ALA A 196 -5.84 -8.62 -8.48
C ALA A 196 -6.58 -9.38 -9.58
N VAL A 197 -5.91 -9.64 -10.71
CA VAL A 197 -6.40 -10.64 -11.64
C VAL A 197 -5.98 -11.98 -11.03
N PRO A 198 -6.86 -12.76 -10.38
CA PRO A 198 -6.49 -14.14 -10.09
C PRO A 198 -6.22 -14.81 -11.44
N PRO A 199 -5.20 -15.68 -11.57
CA PRO A 199 -5.19 -16.60 -12.69
C PRO A 199 -6.52 -17.35 -12.63
N GLN A 200 -7.39 -17.12 -13.61
CA GLN A 200 -8.57 -17.96 -13.77
C GLN A 200 -8.04 -19.39 -13.92
N ALA A 201 -8.26 -20.22 -12.90
CA ALA A 201 -8.13 -21.65 -13.06
C ALA A 201 -9.08 -22.05 -14.19
N ARG A 202 -8.51 -22.53 -15.29
CA ARG A 202 -9.26 -23.22 -16.34
C ARG A 202 -9.85 -24.52 -15.81
#